data_AF-A0A517NKY2-F1
#
_entry.id   AF-A0A517NKY2-F1
#
_cell.length_a   1.000
_cell.length_b   1.000
_cell.length_c   1.000
_cell.angle_alpha   90.00
_cell.angle_beta   90.00
_cell.angle_gamma   90.00
#
_symmetry.space_group_name_H-M   'P 1'
#
loop_
_entity.id
_entity.type
_entity.pdbx_description
1 polymer ?
#
loop_
_entity_poly.entity_id
_entity_poly.type
_entity_poly.pdbx_seq_one_letter_code
_entity_poly.pdbx_strand_id
1 'polypeptide(L)'
;MISQTQILLSLLIGTVVLLQVARLYLSYRKNAKLRKWLMDERTRARFADARKELELLAFEKEIDPRTDLFGFLYGIQTYVMRRPDHFETISEHLGTKFSDAHADALNESVMQRLQAEASSAPSGLVNSIGLTIDAFEALLNDYQQTGQVTYEGQRLAASAYMKKIIEFLNNLISRIQTSSKPGSHFSTGFQPGQIGTQATA
;
A
#
# COMPACT_ATOMS: atom_id res chain seq x y z
N MET A 1 -56.52 -39.32 9.82
CA MET A 1 -56.89 -37.94 10.22
C MET A 1 -55.74 -37.38 11.02
N ILE A 2 -55.21 -36.21 10.65
CA ILE A 2 -54.18 -35.51 11.44
C ILE A 2 -54.88 -34.88 12.65
N SER A 3 -54.38 -35.09 13.86
CA SER A 3 -54.99 -34.47 15.05
C SER A 3 -54.65 -32.98 15.10
N GLN A 4 -55.55 -32.16 15.67
CA GLN A 4 -55.28 -30.73 15.88
C GLN A 4 -53.98 -30.49 16.68
N THR A 5 -53.66 -31.40 17.59
CA THR A 5 -52.40 -31.37 18.35
C THR A 5 -51.16 -31.54 17.47
N GLN A 6 -51.21 -32.37 16.43
CA GLN A 6 -50.12 -32.52 15.46
C GLN A 6 -49.92 -31.26 14.63
N ILE A 7 -51.02 -30.62 14.20
CA ILE A 7 -50.96 -29.36 13.43
C ILE A 7 -50.31 -28.25 14.27
N LEU A 8 -50.74 -28.08 15.52
CA LEU A 8 -50.19 -27.08 16.44
C LEU A 8 -48.70 -27.33 16.74
N LEU A 9 -48.31 -28.60 16.95
CA LEU A 9 -46.92 -28.97 17.18
C LEU A 9 -46.05 -28.66 15.96
N SER A 10 -46.51 -28.98 14.74
CA SER A 10 -45.79 -28.66 13.50
C SER A 10 -45.62 -27.16 13.29
N LEU A 11 -46.64 -26.34 13.59
CA LEU A 11 -46.55 -24.88 13.51
C LEU A 11 -45.55 -24.31 14.52
N LEU A 12 -45.54 -24.85 15.74
CA LEU A 12 -44.61 -24.43 16.79
C LEU A 12 -43.16 -24.77 16.39
N ILE A 13 -42.91 -25.99 15.91
CA ILE A 13 -41.59 -26.41 15.41
C ILE A 13 -41.15 -25.52 14.24
N GLY A 14 -42.02 -25.28 13.26
CA GLY A 14 -41.72 -24.43 12.11
C GLY A 14 -41.35 -23.00 12.52
N THR A 15 -42.07 -22.42 13.49
CA THR A 15 -41.78 -21.09 14.02
C THR A 15 -40.41 -21.05 14.73
N VAL A 16 -40.08 -22.07 15.53
CA VAL A 16 -38.77 -22.17 16.19
C VAL A 16 -37.65 -22.29 15.15
N VAL A 17 -37.81 -23.12 14.12
CA VAL A 17 -36.82 -23.26 13.04
C VAL A 17 -36.60 -21.93 12.31
N LEU A 18 -37.67 -21.22 11.93
CA LEU A 18 -37.58 -19.91 11.29
C LEU A 18 -36.85 -18.89 12.16
N LEU A 19 -37.12 -18.86 13.47
CA LEU A 19 -36.42 -17.99 14.42
C LEU A 19 -34.92 -18.32 14.50
N GLN A 20 -34.54 -19.60 14.48
CA GLN A 20 -33.13 -20.00 14.50
C GLN A 20 -32.42 -19.64 13.20
N VAL A 21 -33.05 -19.83 12.04
CA VAL A 21 -32.50 -19.41 10.74
C VAL A 21 -32.31 -17.90 10.69
N ALA A 22 -33.29 -17.12 11.17
CA ALA A 22 -33.18 -15.66 11.24
C ALA A 22 -32.03 -15.22 12.17
N ARG A 23 -31.86 -15.87 13.33
CA ARG A 23 -30.73 -15.61 14.24
C ARG A 23 -29.39 -15.94 13.61
N LEU A 24 -29.29 -17.09 12.92
CA LEU A 24 -28.08 -17.51 12.23
C LEU A 24 -27.69 -16.50 11.14
N TYR A 25 -28.66 -16.05 10.34
CA TYR A 25 -28.47 -15.04 9.31
C TYR A 25 -27.98 -13.70 9.89
N LEU A 26 -28.61 -13.21 10.96
CA LEU A 26 -28.19 -11.98 11.64
C LEU A 26 -26.79 -12.10 12.24
N SER A 27 -26.46 -13.25 12.84
CA SER A 27 -25.13 -13.54 13.39
C SER A 27 -24.07 -13.54 12.30
N TYR A 28 -24.34 -14.21 11.17
CA TYR A 28 -23.47 -14.20 10.01
C TYR A 28 -23.21 -12.78 9.49
N ARG A 29 -24.26 -11.96 9.33
CA ARG A 29 -24.12 -10.57 8.87
C ARG A 29 -23.31 -9.71 9.83
N LYS A 30 -23.50 -9.88 11.15
CA LYS A 30 -22.70 -9.18 12.17
C LYS A 30 -21.23 -9.59 12.10
N ASN A 31 -20.95 -10.89 11.98
CA ASN A 31 -19.59 -11.40 11.87
C ASN A 31 -18.89 -10.94 10.59
N ALA A 32 -19.61 -10.90 9.45
CA ALA A 32 -19.07 -10.36 8.20
C ALA A 32 -18.72 -8.87 8.33
N LYS A 33 -19.60 -8.07 8.95
CA LYS A 33 -19.33 -6.65 9.21
C LYS A 33 -18.12 -6.45 10.14
N LEU A 34 -18.01 -7.26 11.20
CA LEU A 34 -16.89 -7.20 12.12
C LEU A 34 -15.57 -7.55 11.44
N ARG A 35 -15.55 -8.61 10.62
CA ARG A 35 -14.37 -8.98 9.82
C ARG A 35 -13.95 -7.86 8.89
N LYS A 36 -14.89 -7.25 8.15
CA LYS A 36 -14.60 -6.11 7.27
C LYS A 36 -13.95 -4.96 8.05
N TRP A 37 -14.54 -4.58 9.19
CA TRP A 37 -13.98 -3.54 10.05
C TRP A 37 -12.56 -3.84 10.54
N LEU A 38 -12.29 -5.08 10.95
CA LEU A 38 -10.95 -5.49 11.37
C LEU A 38 -9.94 -5.44 10.22
N MET A 39 -10.36 -5.80 9.01
CA MET A 39 -9.52 -5.71 7.81
C MET A 39 -9.23 -4.25 7.46
N ASP A 40 -10.25 -3.41 7.40
CA ASP A 40 -10.12 -1.98 7.13
C ASP A 40 -9.13 -1.32 8.11
N GLU A 41 -9.20 -1.67 9.39
CA GLU A 41 -8.32 -1.12 10.41
C GLU A 41 -6.87 -1.63 10.28
N ARG A 42 -6.66 -2.90 9.94
CA ARG A 42 -5.33 -3.44 9.65
C ARG A 42 -4.70 -2.78 8.44
N THR A 43 -5.49 -2.56 7.37
CA THR A 43 -5.04 -1.82 6.20
C THR A 43 -4.61 -0.40 6.58
N ARG A 44 -5.44 0.33 7.33
CA ARG A 44 -5.09 1.68 7.81
C ARG A 44 -3.80 1.67 8.60
N ALA A 45 -3.63 0.73 9.53
CA ALA A 45 -2.43 0.64 10.35
C ALA A 45 -1.16 0.45 9.49
N ARG A 46 -1.17 -0.50 8.54
CA ARG A 46 -0.01 -0.75 7.67
C ARG A 46 0.37 0.47 6.83
N PHE A 47 -0.60 1.16 6.23
CA PHE A 47 -0.34 2.37 5.47
C PHE A 47 0.05 3.56 6.37
N ALA A 48 -0.44 3.60 7.62
CA ALA A 48 -0.02 4.60 8.60
C ALA A 48 1.45 4.42 8.98
N ASP A 49 1.92 3.17 9.15
CA ASP A 49 3.32 2.87 9.45
C ASP A 49 4.23 3.33 8.30
N ALA A 50 3.88 2.99 7.05
CA ALA A 50 4.63 3.42 5.85
C ALA A 50 4.67 4.96 5.72
N ARG A 51 3.56 5.63 6.01
CA ARG A 51 3.43 7.08 5.97
C ARG A 51 4.22 7.77 7.08
N LYS A 52 4.21 7.22 8.29
CA LYS A 52 4.98 7.75 9.41
C LYS A 52 6.47 7.74 9.11
N GLU A 53 6.95 6.67 8.48
CA GLU A 53 8.35 6.58 8.03
C GLU A 53 8.67 7.66 6.99
N LEU A 54 7.78 7.88 6.03
CA LEU A 54 7.93 8.93 5.03
C LEU A 54 7.95 10.35 5.65
N GLU A 55 7.06 10.60 6.61
CA GLU A 55 6.99 11.86 7.36
C GLU A 55 8.23 12.08 8.22
N LEU A 56 8.82 11.02 8.78
CA LEU A 56 10.06 11.09 9.54
C LEU A 56 11.24 11.54 8.66
N LEU A 57 11.39 10.93 7.47
CA LEU A 57 12.42 11.33 6.50
C LEU A 57 12.28 12.81 6.07
N ALA A 58 11.04 13.27 5.90
CA ALA A 58 10.76 14.68 5.63
C ALA A 58 11.10 15.59 6.81
N PHE A 59 10.76 15.18 8.04
CA PHE A 59 11.06 15.93 9.26
C PHE A 59 12.57 16.05 9.48
N GLU A 60 13.32 14.98 9.24
CA GLU A 60 14.78 14.91 9.31
C GLU A 60 15.47 15.61 8.13
N LYS A 61 14.69 16.15 7.19
CA LYS A 61 15.14 16.84 5.96
C LYS A 61 15.96 15.96 5.02
N GLU A 62 15.80 14.65 5.10
CA GLU A 62 16.38 13.71 4.13
C GLU A 62 15.64 13.75 2.79
N ILE A 63 14.36 14.12 2.81
CA ILE A 63 13.50 14.29 1.63
C ILE A 63 12.80 15.64 1.71
N ASP A 64 12.76 16.37 0.59
CA ASP A 64 11.93 17.58 0.49
C ASP A 64 10.45 17.19 0.28
N PRO A 65 9.52 17.62 1.16
CA PRO A 65 8.08 17.37 1.00
C PRO A 65 7.45 17.91 -0.28
N ARG A 66 8.16 18.80 -0.99
CA ARG A 66 7.71 19.42 -2.24
C ARG A 66 8.04 18.58 -3.48
N THR A 67 8.78 17.48 -3.32
CA THR A 67 9.13 16.57 -4.41
C THR A 67 7.91 15.82 -4.92
N ASP A 68 7.93 15.49 -6.22
CA ASP A 68 6.86 14.70 -6.84
C ASP A 68 6.80 13.31 -6.17
N LEU A 69 7.95 12.73 -5.80
CA LEU A 69 8.07 11.42 -5.16
C LEU A 69 7.47 11.39 -3.76
N PHE A 70 7.70 12.42 -2.94
CA PHE A 70 7.05 12.52 -1.63
C PHE A 70 5.53 12.64 -1.81
N GLY A 71 5.08 13.57 -2.65
CA GLY A 71 3.65 13.81 -2.88
C GLY A 71 2.94 12.56 -3.43
N PHE A 72 3.63 11.79 -4.25
CA PHE A 72 3.17 10.52 -4.78
C PHE A 72 2.94 9.47 -3.68
N LEU A 73 3.98 9.14 -2.91
CA LEU A 73 3.91 8.11 -1.86
C LEU A 73 2.88 8.51 -0.79
N TYR A 74 2.98 9.75 -0.30
CA TYR A 74 2.08 10.30 0.70
C TYR A 74 0.62 10.30 0.22
N GLY A 75 0.40 10.65 -1.05
CA GLY A 75 -0.92 10.70 -1.69
C GLY A 75 -1.57 9.33 -1.74
N ILE A 76 -0.84 8.31 -2.20
CA ILE A 76 -1.35 6.93 -2.25
C ILE A 76 -1.66 6.40 -0.86
N GLN A 77 -0.72 6.53 0.08
CA GLN A 77 -0.91 6.07 1.47
C GLN A 77 -2.15 6.73 2.11
N THR A 78 -2.28 8.05 1.97
CA THR A 78 -3.42 8.80 2.49
C THR A 78 -4.74 8.40 1.85
N TYR A 79 -4.75 8.16 0.54
CA TYR A 79 -5.95 7.76 -0.18
C TYR A 79 -6.47 6.41 0.33
N VAL A 80 -5.58 5.42 0.45
CA VAL A 80 -5.95 4.08 0.96
C VAL A 80 -6.42 4.15 2.42
N MET A 81 -5.75 4.92 3.28
CA MET A 81 -6.15 5.08 4.68
C MET A 81 -7.58 5.67 4.85
N ARG A 82 -7.98 6.58 3.95
CA ARG A 82 -9.30 7.25 4.02
C ARG A 82 -10.45 6.35 3.53
N ARG A 83 -10.16 5.40 2.65
CA ARG A 83 -11.16 4.55 1.97
C ARG A 83 -10.63 3.11 1.81
N PRO A 84 -10.22 2.43 2.90
CA PRO A 84 -9.63 1.09 2.80
C PRO A 84 -10.63 0.05 2.24
N ASP A 85 -11.92 0.34 2.33
CA ASP A 85 -13.01 -0.52 1.89
C ASP A 85 -13.39 -0.35 0.41
N HIS A 86 -12.85 0.66 -0.28
CA HIS A 86 -13.11 0.94 -1.68
C HIS A 86 -11.96 0.43 -2.57
N PHE A 87 -11.61 -0.84 -2.44
CA PHE A 87 -10.53 -1.49 -3.19
C PHE A 87 -10.64 -1.27 -4.70
N GLU A 88 -11.83 -1.43 -5.25
CA GLU A 88 -12.08 -1.24 -6.68
C GLU A 88 -11.83 0.20 -7.10
N THR A 89 -12.36 1.17 -6.35
CA THR A 89 -12.11 2.60 -6.61
C THR A 89 -10.65 2.99 -6.37
N ILE A 90 -9.94 2.33 -5.45
CA ILE A 90 -8.49 2.49 -5.27
C ILE A 90 -7.78 1.99 -6.53
N SER A 91 -8.09 0.79 -6.99
CA SER A 91 -7.47 0.23 -8.17
C SER A 91 -7.82 0.98 -9.45
N GLU A 92 -9.03 1.51 -9.60
CA GLU A 92 -9.44 2.37 -10.71
C GLU A 92 -8.80 3.76 -10.62
N HIS A 93 -8.71 4.34 -9.43
CA HIS A 93 -8.03 5.64 -9.26
C HIS A 93 -6.55 5.53 -9.58
N LEU A 94 -5.92 4.43 -9.16
CA LEU A 94 -4.55 4.12 -9.53
C LEU A 94 -4.49 3.80 -11.03
N GLY A 95 -5.37 2.96 -11.56
CA GLY A 95 -5.47 2.62 -12.97
C GLY A 95 -5.61 3.85 -13.88
N THR A 96 -6.51 4.78 -13.58
CA THR A 96 -6.67 6.04 -14.34
C THR A 96 -5.45 6.95 -14.22
N LYS A 97 -4.78 6.98 -13.07
CA LYS A 97 -3.48 7.65 -12.93
C LYS A 97 -2.33 6.94 -13.67
N PHE A 98 -2.46 5.65 -14.01
CA PHE A 98 -1.35 4.83 -14.51
C PHE A 98 -1.61 4.05 -15.82
N SER A 99 -2.78 4.15 -16.47
CA SER A 99 -3.20 3.14 -17.48
C SER A 99 -4.01 3.62 -18.69
N ASP A 100 -4.45 4.86 -18.81
CA ASP A 100 -5.27 5.21 -19.99
C ASP A 100 -4.52 6.06 -21.02
N ALA A 101 -4.63 5.59 -22.28
CA ALA A 101 -3.97 5.97 -23.52
C ALA A 101 -4.16 7.43 -24.01
N HIS A 102 -4.51 8.34 -23.10
CA HIS A 102 -4.43 9.80 -23.29
C HIS A 102 -3.47 10.47 -22.30
N ALA A 103 -3.00 9.72 -21.31
CA ALA A 103 -2.03 10.16 -20.33
C ALA A 103 -0.59 9.76 -20.69
N ASP A 104 -0.34 8.99 -21.75
CA ASP A 104 0.98 8.39 -22.01
C ASP A 104 2.13 9.41 -22.01
N ALA A 105 1.99 10.58 -22.63
CA ALA A 105 3.05 11.60 -22.59
C ALA A 105 3.17 12.33 -21.23
N LEU A 106 2.04 12.62 -20.57
CA LEU A 106 2.03 13.36 -19.30
C LEU A 106 2.46 12.45 -18.14
N ASN A 107 1.96 11.21 -18.11
CA ASN A 107 2.37 10.18 -17.17
C ASN A 107 3.80 9.73 -17.42
N GLU A 108 4.26 9.60 -18.66
CA GLU A 108 5.68 9.31 -18.90
C GLU A 108 6.56 10.43 -18.35
N SER A 109 6.18 11.70 -18.52
CA SER A 109 6.92 12.82 -17.93
C SER A 109 6.93 12.77 -16.39
N VAL A 110 5.80 12.46 -15.75
CA VAL A 110 5.71 12.35 -14.29
C VAL A 110 6.51 11.15 -13.81
N MET A 111 6.38 9.99 -14.45
CA MET A 111 7.11 8.77 -14.11
C MET A 111 8.61 8.95 -14.30
N GLN A 112 9.05 9.64 -15.35
CA GLN A 112 10.45 10.00 -15.56
C GLN A 112 10.95 10.93 -14.46
N ARG A 113 10.16 11.93 -14.05
CA ARG A 113 10.51 12.80 -12.90
C ARG A 113 10.65 12.00 -11.61
N LEU A 114 9.67 11.13 -11.30
CA LEU A 114 9.73 10.24 -10.13
C LEU A 114 10.96 9.32 -10.16
N GLN A 115 11.28 8.74 -11.31
CA GLN A 115 12.46 7.88 -11.48
C GLN A 115 13.77 8.66 -11.34
N ALA A 116 13.83 9.89 -11.85
CA ALA A 116 14.99 10.76 -11.71
C ALA A 116 15.19 11.16 -10.24
N GLU A 117 14.12 11.56 -9.54
CA GLU A 117 14.16 11.88 -8.11
C GLU A 117 14.60 10.68 -7.27
N ALA A 118 14.14 9.47 -7.62
CA ALA A 118 14.53 8.25 -6.94
C ALA A 118 16.03 7.93 -7.05
N SER A 119 16.69 8.31 -8.15
CA SER A 119 18.15 8.14 -8.25
C SER A 119 18.92 9.03 -7.27
N SER A 120 18.36 10.17 -6.87
CA SER A 120 18.94 11.06 -5.86
C SER A 120 18.39 10.87 -4.45
N ALA A 121 17.43 9.96 -4.27
CA ALA A 121 16.74 9.81 -2.99
C ALA A 121 17.62 9.13 -1.93
N PRO A 122 17.41 9.46 -0.64
CA PRO A 122 18.17 8.85 0.45
C PRO A 122 17.86 7.36 0.57
N SER A 123 18.84 6.59 1.07
CA SER A 123 18.68 5.16 1.31
C SER A 123 17.56 4.84 2.31
N GLY A 124 17.26 5.75 3.25
CA GLY A 124 16.13 5.65 4.18
C GLY A 124 14.77 5.51 3.49
N LEU A 125 14.62 6.08 2.27
CA LEU A 125 13.39 5.97 1.49
C LEU A 125 13.06 4.52 1.08
N VAL A 126 14.08 3.66 0.96
CA VAL A 126 13.88 2.24 0.65
C VAL A 126 12.99 1.57 1.69
N ASN A 127 13.14 1.93 2.97
CA ASN A 127 12.33 1.37 4.05
C ASN A 127 10.85 1.78 3.91
N SER A 128 10.59 3.08 3.69
CA SER A 128 9.21 3.57 3.50
C SER A 128 8.53 2.98 2.26
N ILE A 129 9.27 2.83 1.15
CA ILE A 129 8.76 2.17 -0.06
C ILE A 129 8.49 0.69 0.23
N GLY A 130 9.38 -0.01 0.93
CA GLY A 130 9.20 -1.40 1.34
C GLY A 130 7.92 -1.61 2.17
N LEU A 131 7.70 -0.78 3.20
CA LEU A 131 6.48 -0.80 3.99
C LEU A 131 5.22 -0.54 3.15
N THR A 132 5.33 0.31 2.13
CA THR A 132 4.23 0.58 1.20
C THR A 132 3.93 -0.65 0.33
N ILE A 133 4.95 -1.36 -0.15
CA ILE A 133 4.80 -2.62 -0.90
C ILE A 133 4.12 -3.68 -0.02
N ASP A 134 4.62 -3.89 1.20
CA ASP A 134 4.06 -4.86 2.15
C ASP A 134 2.58 -4.57 2.47
N ALA A 135 2.22 -3.28 2.57
CA ALA A 135 0.84 -2.86 2.76
C ALA A 135 -0.04 -3.19 1.54
N PHE A 136 0.47 -2.97 0.32
CA PHE A 136 -0.22 -3.33 -0.92
C PHE A 136 -0.38 -4.83 -1.12
N GLU A 137 0.64 -5.63 -0.78
CA GLU A 137 0.56 -7.09 -0.88
C GLU A 137 -0.47 -7.65 0.11
N ALA A 138 -0.49 -7.13 1.33
CA ALA A 138 -1.50 -7.50 2.32
C ALA A 138 -2.91 -7.12 1.85
N LEU A 139 -3.07 -5.90 1.33
CA LEU A 139 -4.32 -5.42 0.73
C LEU A 139 -4.79 -6.36 -0.39
N LEU A 140 -3.90 -6.75 -1.30
CA LEU A 140 -4.20 -7.65 -2.40
C LEU A 140 -4.62 -9.05 -1.90
N ASN A 141 -3.92 -9.59 -0.92
CA ASN A 141 -4.25 -10.89 -0.33
C ASN A 141 -5.63 -10.87 0.36
N ASP A 142 -5.90 -9.81 1.14
CA ASP A 142 -7.17 -9.57 1.81
C ASP A 142 -8.33 -9.45 0.81
N TYR A 143 -8.10 -8.78 -0.31
CA TYR A 143 -9.05 -8.64 -1.41
C TYR A 143 -9.36 -9.98 -2.10
N GLN A 144 -8.34 -10.82 -2.30
CA GLN A 144 -8.52 -12.15 -2.90
C GLN A 144 -9.29 -13.11 -1.99
N GLN A 145 -9.04 -13.05 -0.68
CA GLN A 145 -9.66 -13.94 0.31
C GLN A 145 -11.12 -13.58 0.64
N THR A 146 -11.49 -12.30 0.56
CA THR A 146 -12.82 -11.85 0.97
C THR A 146 -13.92 -12.18 -0.05
N GLY A 147 -13.58 -12.47 -1.30
CA GLY A 147 -14.56 -12.86 -2.33
C GLY A 147 -15.70 -11.86 -2.53
N GLN A 148 -15.55 -10.61 -2.05
CA GLN A 148 -16.62 -9.60 -2.01
C GLN A 148 -16.84 -8.92 -3.36
N VAL A 149 -16.03 -9.23 -4.37
CA VAL A 149 -16.23 -8.68 -5.71
C VAL A 149 -17.32 -9.48 -6.39
N THR A 150 -18.43 -8.80 -6.63
CA THR A 150 -19.62 -9.36 -7.30
C THR A 150 -19.32 -9.74 -8.77
N TYR A 151 -18.19 -9.28 -9.31
CA TYR A 151 -17.73 -9.54 -10.67
C TYR A 151 -16.24 -9.93 -10.72
N GLU A 152 -15.96 -11.13 -11.20
CA GLU A 152 -14.60 -11.68 -11.33
C GLU A 152 -13.68 -10.82 -12.21
N GLY A 153 -14.22 -10.20 -13.27
CA GLY A 153 -13.47 -9.32 -14.17
C GLY A 153 -12.90 -8.06 -13.48
N GLN A 154 -13.71 -7.39 -12.65
CA GLN A 154 -13.27 -6.23 -11.87
C GLN A 154 -12.20 -6.61 -10.85
N ARG A 155 -12.31 -7.81 -10.25
CA ARG A 155 -11.30 -8.35 -9.33
C ARG A 155 -9.95 -8.55 -10.02
N LEU A 156 -9.96 -9.09 -11.24
CA LEU A 156 -8.74 -9.34 -12.02
C LEU A 156 -8.06 -8.04 -12.45
N ALA A 157 -8.83 -7.07 -12.95
CA ALA A 157 -8.32 -5.74 -13.32
C ALA A 157 -7.71 -5.02 -12.11
N ALA A 158 -8.44 -5.01 -10.98
CA ALA A 158 -7.97 -4.39 -9.75
C ALA A 158 -6.65 -4.99 -9.23
N SER A 159 -6.55 -6.33 -9.29
CA SER A 159 -5.34 -7.06 -8.93
C SER A 159 -4.18 -6.75 -9.87
N ALA A 160 -4.44 -6.61 -11.17
CA ALA A 160 -3.41 -6.28 -12.15
C ALA A 160 -2.82 -4.87 -11.89
N TYR A 161 -3.65 -3.89 -11.55
CA TYR A 161 -3.17 -2.53 -11.22
C TYR A 161 -2.31 -2.51 -9.96
N MET A 162 -2.74 -3.20 -8.90
CA MET A 162 -1.93 -3.29 -7.66
C MET A 162 -0.57 -3.93 -7.93
N LYS A 163 -0.53 -4.99 -8.75
CA LYS A 163 0.74 -5.62 -9.16
C LYS A 163 1.65 -4.68 -9.93
N LYS A 164 1.11 -3.89 -10.86
CA LYS A 164 1.90 -2.88 -11.60
C LYS A 164 2.53 -1.83 -10.66
N ILE A 165 1.81 -1.43 -9.62
CA ILE A 165 2.33 -0.47 -8.63
C ILE A 165 3.42 -1.10 -7.80
N ILE A 166 3.23 -2.34 -7.32
CA ILE A 166 4.26 -3.08 -6.59
C ILE A 166 5.53 -3.22 -7.45
N GLU A 167 5.38 -3.57 -8.73
CA GLU A 167 6.50 -3.64 -9.68
C GLU A 167 7.21 -2.29 -9.85
N PHE A 168 6.45 -1.20 -10.00
CA PHE A 168 6.99 0.14 -10.06
C PHE A 168 7.77 0.52 -8.80
N LEU A 169 7.22 0.27 -7.61
CA LEU A 169 7.88 0.55 -6.33
C LEU A 169 9.16 -0.27 -6.15
N ASN A 170 9.17 -1.54 -6.55
CA ASN A 170 10.37 -2.37 -6.56
C ASN A 170 11.45 -1.81 -7.51
N ASN A 171 11.05 -1.32 -8.67
CA ASN A 171 11.97 -0.66 -9.60
C ASN A 171 12.56 0.63 -9.01
N LEU A 172 11.78 1.40 -8.23
CA LEU A 172 12.31 2.56 -7.49
C LEU A 172 13.36 2.14 -6.45
N ILE A 173 13.09 1.11 -5.65
CA ILE A 173 14.06 0.58 -4.67
C ILE A 173 15.38 0.21 -5.36
N SER A 174 15.31 -0.55 -6.46
CA SER A 174 16.50 -0.97 -7.21
C SER A 174 17.34 0.23 -7.69
N ARG A 175 16.68 1.30 -8.15
CA ARG A 175 17.34 2.54 -8.58
C ARG A 175 18.01 3.30 -7.43
N ILE A 176 17.33 3.43 -6.30
CA ILE A 176 17.89 4.07 -5.09
C ILE A 176 19.13 3.30 -4.62
N GLN A 177 19.05 1.96 -4.59
CA GLN A 177 20.16 1.12 -4.14
C GLN A 177 21.35 1.17 -5.10
N THR A 178 21.11 1.25 -6.41
CA THR A 178 22.19 1.32 -7.41
C THR A 178 22.88 2.68 -7.43
N SER A 179 22.17 3.79 -7.18
CA SER A 179 22.77 5.12 -7.07
C SER A 179 23.53 5.33 -5.75
N SER A 180 23.11 4.65 -4.67
CA SER A 180 23.78 4.70 -3.37
C SER A 180 25.10 3.90 -3.29
N LYS A 181 25.49 3.15 -4.33
CA LYS A 181 26.76 2.41 -4.30
C LYS A 181 27.94 3.39 -4.32
N PRO A 182 28.85 3.34 -3.33
CA PRO A 182 30.00 4.22 -3.25
C PRO A 182 31.02 3.79 -4.30
N GLY A 183 31.01 4.49 -5.44
CA GLY A 183 31.86 4.20 -6.59
C GLY A 183 32.29 5.47 -7.32
N SER A 184 32.77 6.49 -6.60
CA SER A 184 33.70 7.45 -7.19
C SER A 184 34.73 7.91 -6.16
N HIS A 185 35.98 7.84 -6.58
CA HIS A 185 37.18 8.14 -5.82
C HIS A 185 37.18 9.58 -5.27
N PHE A 186 37.01 9.74 -3.97
CA PHE A 186 37.77 10.78 -3.26
C PHE A 186 39.09 10.14 -2.83
N SER A 187 40.03 10.05 -3.78
CA SER A 187 41.45 10.02 -3.42
C SER A 187 41.72 11.37 -2.79
N THR A 188 41.69 11.44 -1.46
CA THR A 188 42.39 12.49 -0.74
C THR A 188 43.87 12.26 -0.99
N GLY A 189 44.37 12.77 -2.10
CA GLY A 189 45.78 13.02 -2.34
C GLY A 189 46.27 14.07 -1.33
N PHE A 190 46.32 13.70 -0.06
CA PHE A 190 47.07 14.40 0.95
C PHE A 190 48.41 13.66 1.07
N GLN A 191 49.37 14.02 0.21
CA GLN A 191 50.76 13.72 0.49
C GLN A 191 51.19 14.63 1.66
N PRO A 192 51.61 14.08 2.82
CA PRO A 192 52.20 14.90 3.86
C PRO A 192 53.55 15.41 3.32
N GLY A 193 53.56 16.69 2.96
CA GLY A 193 54.77 17.43 2.67
C GLY A 193 55.70 17.34 3.86
N GLN A 194 56.92 16.87 3.60
CA GLN A 194 58.07 17.01 4.48
C GLN A 194 58.23 18.48 4.88
N ILE A 195 58.10 18.79 6.16
CA ILE A 195 58.67 20.01 6.74
C ILE A 195 59.81 19.55 7.63
N GLY A 196 61.00 19.49 7.04
CA GLY A 196 62.23 19.63 7.78
C GLY A 196 62.55 21.11 7.90
N THR A 197 62.82 21.59 9.12
CA THR A 197 63.99 22.43 9.39
C THR A 197 64.22 22.57 10.88
N GLN A 198 65.49 22.36 11.22
CA GLN A 198 66.09 22.48 12.54
C GLN A 198 66.02 23.92 13.04
N ALA A 199 65.81 24.10 14.33
CA ALA A 199 66.26 25.30 15.05
C ALA A 199 66.82 24.86 16.40
N THR A 200 68.15 24.89 16.45
CA THR A 200 69.02 24.82 17.63
C THR A 200 68.74 25.97 18.60
N ALA A 201 68.72 25.67 19.88
CA ALA A 201 69.13 26.56 20.97
C ALA A 201 69.92 25.73 21.98
#